data_AF-A0A1X1MIE5-F1
#
_entry.id   AF-A0A1X1MIE5-F1
#
_cell.length_a   1.000
_cell.length_b   1.000
_cell.length_c   1.000
_cell.angle_alpha   90.00
_cell.angle_beta   90.00
_cell.angle_gamma   90.00
#
_symmetry.space_group_name_H-M   'P 1'
#
loop_
_entity.id
_entity.type
_entity.pdbx_description
1 polymer ?
#
loop_
_entity_poly.entity_id
_entity_poly.type
_entity_poly.pdbx_seq_one_letter_code
_entity_poly.pdbx_strand_id
1 'polypeptide(L)'
;MTAARTMRVTISGLYSEYEVPYNPDRWNGWGIPGFTLEQVRKLVAETDAAIAKLPPDHIDDTITISEDGVVSVHSGQYDETTVVPPSPEGLYYIGAADWAWEIVDK
;
A
#
# COMPACT_ATOMS: atom_id res chain seq x y z
N MET A 1 22.49 -5.20 18.69
CA MET A 1 21.54 -5.18 17.57
C MET A 1 20.95 -3.78 17.54
N THR A 2 21.29 -2.98 16.54
CA THR A 2 20.67 -1.66 16.35
C THR A 2 19.23 -1.89 15.90
N ALA A 3 18.25 -1.25 16.54
CA ALA A 3 16.87 -1.33 16.07
C ALA A 3 16.82 -0.88 14.60
N ALA A 4 16.12 -1.64 13.75
CA ALA A 4 15.87 -1.20 12.39
C ALA A 4 15.10 0.12 12.44
N ARG A 5 15.56 1.14 11.72
CA ARG A 5 14.89 2.43 11.64
C ARG A 5 13.55 2.24 10.93
N THR A 6 12.46 2.68 11.54
CA THR A 6 11.11 2.65 10.97
C THR A 6 10.59 4.06 10.70
N MET A 7 9.51 4.16 9.94
CA MET A 7 8.68 5.35 9.74
C MET A 7 7.20 4.98 9.81
N ARG A 8 6.32 5.96 10.03
CA ARG A 8 4.87 5.73 9.96
C ARG A 8 4.28 6.31 8.68
N VAL A 9 3.39 5.56 8.04
CA VAL A 9 2.69 6.00 6.83
C VAL A 9 1.18 5.81 6.91
N THR A 10 0.44 6.63 6.18
CA THR A 10 -1.02 6.51 5.98
C THR A 10 -1.39 6.99 4.57
N ILE A 11 -2.57 6.67 4.08
CA ILE A 11 -3.15 7.32 2.89
C ILE A 11 -4.15 8.34 3.37
N SER A 12 -3.78 9.62 3.27
CA SER A 12 -4.67 10.78 3.50
C SER A 12 -5.54 10.68 4.78
N GLY A 13 -5.09 9.96 5.81
CA GLY A 13 -5.86 9.66 7.03
C GLY A 13 -7.09 8.76 6.84
N LEU A 14 -7.28 8.17 5.66
CA LEU A 14 -8.37 7.24 5.33
C LEU A 14 -8.13 5.85 5.92
N TYR A 15 -6.87 5.44 5.98
CA TYR A 15 -6.44 4.12 6.42
C TYR A 15 -5.68 4.21 7.75
N SER A 16 -5.51 3.06 8.40
CA SER A 16 -4.65 2.92 9.56
C SER A 16 -3.26 3.50 9.28
N GLU A 17 -2.60 3.99 10.33
CA GLU A 17 -1.15 4.20 10.26
C GLU A 17 -0.43 2.84 10.25
N TYR A 18 0.58 2.72 9.39
CA TYR A 18 1.45 1.56 9.30
C TYR A 18 2.87 1.95 9.72
N GLU A 19 3.43 1.23 10.68
CA GLU A 19 4.87 1.28 10.95
C GLU A 19 5.59 0.38 9.93
N VAL A 20 6.42 0.99 9.10
CA VAL A 20 7.14 0.32 8.01
C VAL A 20 8.65 0.58 8.12
N PRO A 21 9.51 -0.25 7.51
CA PRO A 21 10.93 0.06 7.40
C PRO A 21 11.13 1.46 6.80
N TYR A 22 12.08 2.21 7.36
CA TYR A 22 12.35 3.58 6.91
C TYR A 22 12.78 3.58 5.43
N ASN A 23 12.03 4.29 4.60
CA ASN A 23 12.37 4.55 3.22
C ASN A 23 12.25 6.07 2.95
N PRO A 24 13.36 6.79 2.68
CA PRO A 24 13.30 8.21 2.38
C PRO A 24 12.78 8.53 0.97
N ASP A 25 12.65 7.53 0.11
CA ASP A 25 12.28 7.73 -1.29
C ASP A 25 10.86 8.25 -1.42
N ARG A 26 10.69 9.17 -2.38
CA ARG A 26 9.42 9.83 -2.67
C ARG A 26 9.15 9.87 -4.16
N TRP A 27 7.87 9.81 -4.51
CA TRP A 27 7.37 10.08 -5.86
C TRP A 27 6.30 11.17 -5.79
N ASN A 28 6.47 12.24 -6.56
CA ASN A 28 5.60 13.43 -6.53
C ASN A 28 5.34 14.00 -5.11
N GLY A 29 6.32 13.86 -4.22
CA GLY A 29 6.23 14.32 -2.83
C GLY A 29 5.64 13.30 -1.85
N TRP A 30 5.02 12.22 -2.32
CA TRP A 30 4.47 11.13 -1.52
C TRP A 30 5.51 10.05 -1.22
N GLY A 31 5.37 9.38 -0.08
CA GLY A 31 6.28 8.31 0.33
C GLY A 31 6.14 7.05 -0.51
N ILE A 32 7.20 6.23 -0.54
CA ILE A 32 7.19 4.91 -1.19
C ILE A 32 7.40 3.81 -0.12
N PRO A 33 6.38 3.50 0.71
CA PRO A 33 6.52 2.52 1.77
C PRO A 33 6.58 1.09 1.26
N GLY A 34 7.38 0.25 1.94
CA GLY A 34 7.38 -1.19 1.76
C GLY A 34 6.60 -1.87 2.89
N PHE A 35 5.61 -2.69 2.54
CA PHE A 35 4.72 -3.37 3.48
C PHE A 35 5.07 -4.84 3.63
N THR A 36 4.94 -5.41 4.84
CA THR A 36 4.96 -6.87 5.01
C THR A 36 3.68 -7.49 4.46
N LEU A 37 3.68 -8.80 4.14
CA LEU A 37 2.48 -9.49 3.65
C LEU A 37 1.27 -9.36 4.61
N GLU A 38 1.51 -9.35 5.92
CA GLU A 38 0.46 -9.13 6.92
C GLU A 38 -0.12 -7.71 6.82
N GLN A 39 0.73 -6.70 6.64
CA GLN A 39 0.29 -5.33 6.42
C GLN A 39 -0.49 -5.20 5.10
N VAL A 40 -0.09 -5.89 4.03
CA VAL A 40 -0.85 -5.94 2.78
C VAL A 40 -2.24 -6.55 3.01
N ARG A 41 -2.35 -7.66 3.74
CA ARG A 41 -3.67 -8.25 4.08
C ARG A 41 -4.57 -7.26 4.82
N LYS A 42 -4.01 -6.51 5.76
CA LYS A 42 -4.74 -5.45 6.46
C LYS A 42 -5.17 -4.34 5.49
N LEU A 43 -4.27 -3.92 4.61
CA LEU A 43 -4.53 -2.87 3.62
C LEU A 43 -5.62 -3.29 2.60
N VAL A 44 -5.65 -4.56 2.19
CA VAL A 44 -6.75 -5.12 1.36
C VAL A 44 -8.09 -4.93 2.07
N ALA A 45 -8.19 -5.36 3.32
CA ALA A 45 -9.45 -5.25 4.08
C ALA A 45 -9.89 -3.78 4.27
N GLU A 46 -8.95 -2.86 4.48
CA GLU A 46 -9.25 -1.43 4.60
C GLU A 46 -9.68 -0.81 3.26
N THR A 47 -9.04 -1.22 2.16
CA THR A 47 -9.40 -0.79 0.79
C THR A 47 -10.79 -1.30 0.42
N ASP A 48 -11.07 -2.58 0.63
CA ASP A 48 -12.40 -3.17 0.39
C ASP A 48 -13.48 -2.48 1.21
N ALA A 49 -13.21 -2.20 2.48
CA ALA A 49 -14.15 -1.51 3.37
C ALA A 49 -14.37 -0.03 2.98
N ALA A 50 -13.38 0.61 2.35
CA ALA A 50 -13.51 1.96 1.81
C ALA A 50 -14.34 1.95 0.52
N ILE A 51 -14.02 1.05 -0.43
CA ILE A 51 -14.73 0.90 -1.71
C ILE A 51 -16.19 0.54 -1.49
N ALA A 52 -16.50 -0.32 -0.52
CA ALA A 52 -17.89 -0.70 -0.19
C ALA A 52 -18.78 0.49 0.24
N LYS A 53 -18.21 1.65 0.57
CA LYS A 53 -18.94 2.88 0.94
C LYS A 53 -19.16 3.81 -0.25
N LEU A 54 -18.56 3.52 -1.39
CA LEU A 54 -18.61 4.36 -2.58
C LEU A 54 -19.77 3.93 -3.51
N PRO A 55 -20.19 4.81 -4.42
CA PRO A 55 -21.17 4.46 -5.45
C PRO A 55 -20.72 3.23 -6.27
N PRO A 56 -21.65 2.37 -6.75
CA PRO A 56 -21.29 1.18 -7.51
C PRO A 56 -20.55 1.43 -8.84
N ASP A 57 -20.65 2.66 -9.37
CA ASP A 57 -19.97 3.13 -10.58
C ASP A 57 -18.66 3.85 -10.29
N HIS A 58 -18.23 3.90 -9.02
CA HIS A 58 -16.97 4.50 -8.63
C HIS A 58 -15.80 3.64 -9.11
N ILE A 59 -14.79 4.31 -9.66
CA ILE A 59 -13.58 3.71 -10.19
C ILE A 59 -12.47 3.94 -9.16
N ASP A 60 -11.98 2.86 -8.56
CA ASP A 60 -10.90 2.90 -7.57
C ASP A 60 -9.90 1.78 -7.80
N ASP A 61 -8.71 1.99 -7.27
CA ASP A 61 -7.66 1.00 -7.26
C ASP A 61 -7.94 -0.06 -6.18
N THR A 62 -7.69 -1.33 -6.50
CA THR A 62 -7.88 -2.45 -5.58
C THR A 62 -6.59 -3.23 -5.40
N ILE A 63 -6.49 -3.91 -4.25
CA ILE A 63 -5.37 -4.81 -3.94
C ILE A 63 -5.96 -6.20 -3.78
N THR A 64 -5.36 -7.17 -4.45
CA THR A 64 -5.75 -8.58 -4.32
C THR A 64 -4.56 -9.43 -3.90
N ILE A 65 -4.86 -10.50 -3.16
CA ILE A 65 -3.90 -11.54 -2.80
C ILE A 65 -4.51 -12.86 -3.22
N SER A 66 -3.85 -13.57 -4.13
CA SER A 66 -4.28 -14.90 -4.58
C SER A 66 -4.01 -15.98 -3.52
N GLU A 67 -4.53 -17.19 -3.74
CA GLU A 67 -4.32 -18.33 -2.82
C GLU A 67 -2.85 -18.72 -2.67
N ASP A 68 -2.04 -18.54 -3.71
CA ASP A 68 -0.59 -18.75 -3.71
C ASP A 68 0.20 -17.55 -3.16
N GLY A 69 -0.48 -16.51 -2.68
CA GLY A 69 0.12 -15.36 -2.01
C GLY A 69 0.69 -14.29 -2.95
N VAL A 70 0.32 -14.33 -4.24
CA VAL A 70 0.71 -13.29 -5.21
C VAL A 70 -0.11 -12.04 -4.94
N VAL A 71 0.59 -10.95 -4.67
CA VAL A 71 -0.01 -9.63 -4.47
C VAL A 71 -0.13 -8.92 -5.81
N SER A 72 -1.31 -8.41 -6.13
CA SER A 72 -1.55 -7.62 -7.33
C SER A 72 -2.32 -6.34 -7.00
N VAL A 73 -1.98 -5.26 -7.69
CA VAL A 73 -2.71 -3.98 -7.63
C VAL A 73 -3.38 -3.79 -8.97
N HIS A 74 -4.70 -3.56 -8.94
CA HIS A 74 -5.46 -3.18 -10.11
C HIS A 74 -5.72 -1.68 -10.04
N SER A 75 -5.34 -0.94 -11.09
CA SER A 75 -5.71 0.47 -11.22
C SER A 75 -7.08 0.59 -11.86
N GLY A 76 -8.03 1.18 -11.14
CA GLY A 76 -9.36 1.44 -11.70
C GLY A 76 -9.28 2.44 -12.85
N GLN A 77 -8.44 3.48 -12.71
CA GLN A 77 -8.33 4.55 -13.71
C GLN A 77 -7.80 4.05 -15.06
N TYR A 78 -6.84 3.12 -15.04
CA TYR A 78 -6.19 2.62 -16.25
C TYR A 78 -6.68 1.23 -16.69
N ASP A 79 -7.55 0.59 -15.88
CA ASP A 79 -8.02 -0.79 -16.09
C ASP A 79 -6.85 -1.77 -16.29
N GLU A 80 -5.80 -1.63 -15.48
CA GLU A 80 -4.57 -2.39 -15.59
C GLU A 80 -4.24 -3.07 -14.26
N THR A 81 -3.84 -4.33 -14.32
CA THR A 81 -3.41 -5.11 -13.15
C THR A 81 -1.93 -5.37 -13.21
N THR A 82 -1.22 -4.94 -12.17
CA THR A 82 0.21 -5.16 -12.00
C THR A 82 0.47 -6.09 -10.83
N VAL A 83 1.28 -7.12 -11.05
CA VAL A 83 1.79 -7.97 -9.97
C VAL A 83 2.86 -7.21 -9.20
N VAL A 84 2.75 -7.19 -7.87
CA VAL A 84 3.74 -6.59 -6.96
C VAL A 84 4.57 -7.71 -6.33
N PRO A 85 5.78 -7.99 -6.85
CA PRO A 85 6.64 -8.98 -6.23
C PRO A 85 7.19 -8.48 -4.89
N PRO A 86 7.47 -9.37 -3.93
CA PRO A 86 8.20 -8.99 -2.73
C PRO A 86 9.65 -8.60 -3.07
N SER A 87 10.18 -7.62 -2.36
CA SER A 87 11.61 -7.29 -2.38
C SER A 87 12.45 -8.42 -1.77
N PRO A 88 13.79 -8.38 -1.90
CA PRO A 88 14.68 -9.33 -1.21
C PRO A 88 14.46 -9.38 0.31
N GLU A 89 13.97 -8.30 0.90
CA GLU A 89 13.62 -8.17 2.32
C GLU A 89 12.19 -8.65 2.65
N GLY A 90 11.43 -9.11 1.65
CA GLY A 90 10.05 -9.58 1.81
C GLY A 90 9.02 -8.45 1.87
N LEU A 91 9.34 -7.26 1.36
CA LEU A 91 8.47 -6.08 1.39
C LEU A 91 7.75 -5.88 0.05
N TYR A 92 6.48 -5.49 0.11
CA TYR A 92 5.64 -5.17 -1.03
C TYR A 92 5.47 -3.66 -1.13
N TYR A 93 5.91 -3.06 -2.23
CA TYR A 93 5.79 -1.63 -2.47
C TYR A 93 4.45 -1.32 -3.13
N ILE A 94 3.39 -1.31 -2.31
CA ILE A 94 2.00 -1.13 -2.79
C ILE A 94 1.75 0.33 -3.18
N GLY A 95 1.31 0.54 -4.42
CA GLY A 95 1.06 1.88 -4.96
C GLY A 95 2.35 2.69 -5.14
N ALA A 96 3.49 2.02 -5.32
CA ALA A 96 4.78 2.67 -5.55
C ALA A 96 4.70 3.61 -6.76
N ALA A 97 4.78 4.91 -6.48
CA ALA A 97 4.65 5.96 -7.49
C ALA A 97 3.24 6.16 -8.10
N ASP A 98 2.18 5.63 -7.49
CA ASP A 98 0.80 5.90 -7.93
C ASP A 98 -0.13 6.27 -6.76
N TRP A 99 0.23 5.90 -5.53
CA TRP A 99 -0.57 6.15 -4.34
C TRP A 99 0.03 7.25 -3.46
N ALA A 100 -0.84 8.11 -2.92
CA ALA A 100 -0.47 9.28 -2.13
C ALA A 100 -0.18 8.92 -0.66
N TRP A 101 0.86 8.11 -0.42
CA TRP A 101 1.29 7.77 0.95
C TRP A 101 1.89 8.99 1.67
N GLU A 102 1.31 9.35 2.80
CA GLU A 102 1.81 10.38 3.71
C GLU A 102 2.75 9.75 4.73
N ILE A 103 3.91 10.38 4.95
CA ILE A 103 4.81 10.04 6.06
C ILE A 103 4.39 10.86 7.28
N VAL A 104 3.97 10.18 8.34
CA VAL A 104 3.36 10.75 9.56
C VAL A 104 4.41 11.02 10.65
N ASP A 105 5.68 11.23 10.27
CA ASP A 105 6.78 11.43 11.21
C ASP A 105 6.42 12.52 12.24
N LYS A 106 6.38 12.12 13.53
CA LYS A 106 6.28 13.02 14.68
C LYS A 106 7.65 13.18 15.32
#